data_AF-A0A7W1DF03-F1
#
_entry.id   AF-A0A7W1DF03-F1
#
_cell.length_a   1.000
_cell.length_b   1.000
_cell.length_c   1.000
_cell.angle_alpha   90.00
_cell.angle_beta   90.00
_cell.angle_gamma   90.00
#
_symmetry.space_group_name_H-M   'P 1'
#
loop_
_entity.id
_entity.type
_entity.pdbx_description
1 polymer ?
#
loop_
_entity_poly.entity_id
_entity_poly.type
_entity_poly.pdbx_seq_one_letter_code
_entity_poly.pdbx_strand_id
1 'polypeptide(L)'
;MSEAEKITLQEGMKNGKSHLFRERCHCLLLSADGYGVKDLAEVFRVSQITIYGWLRRWEKGGLVGLRDLPGRGRKPILQSADLPQIKLRVQQNAQQLKLAREKLKEDLKRDFSDKTLRRYLKNLVADIKDGAGV
;
A
#
# COMPACT_ATOMS: atom_id res chain seq x y z
N MET A 1 -28.60 -5.36 5.41
CA MET A 1 -27.37 -5.68 6.17
C MET A 1 -27.74 -6.61 7.31
N SER A 2 -27.10 -7.77 7.41
CA SER A 2 -27.33 -8.78 8.46
C SER A 2 -26.78 -8.30 9.81
N GLU A 3 -27.32 -8.79 10.91
CA GLU A 3 -26.83 -8.47 12.26
C GLU A 3 -25.35 -8.86 12.46
N ALA A 4 -24.91 -9.98 11.88
CA ALA A 4 -23.49 -10.39 11.93
C ALA A 4 -22.58 -9.38 11.20
N GLU A 5 -23.06 -8.80 10.10
CA GLU A 5 -22.34 -7.76 9.36
C GLU A 5 -22.27 -6.46 10.17
N LYS A 6 -23.36 -6.09 10.86
CA LYS A 6 -23.39 -4.92 11.74
C LYS A 6 -22.36 -5.05 12.86
N ILE A 7 -22.30 -6.20 13.53
CA ILE A 7 -21.32 -6.46 14.60
C ILE A 7 -19.89 -6.31 14.05
N THR A 8 -19.62 -6.93 12.89
CA THR A 8 -18.30 -6.86 12.24
C THR A 8 -17.89 -5.41 11.91
N LEU A 9 -18.83 -4.59 11.40
CA LEU A 9 -18.59 -3.19 11.10
C LEU A 9 -18.42 -2.34 12.38
N GLN A 10 -19.15 -2.63 13.45
CA GLN A 10 -18.98 -1.97 14.75
C GLN A 10 -17.60 -2.26 15.35
N GLU A 11 -17.12 -3.51 15.27
CA GLU A 11 -15.76 -3.85 15.67
C GLU A 11 -14.72 -3.14 14.81
N GLY A 12 -14.91 -3.11 13.48
CA GLY A 12 -14.04 -2.40 12.56
C GLY A 12 -13.99 -0.89 12.82
N MET A 13 -15.12 -0.29 13.19
CA MET A 13 -15.23 1.11 13.58
C MET A 13 -14.51 1.40 14.90
N LYS A 14 -14.59 0.51 15.89
CA LYS A 14 -13.96 0.71 17.22
C LYS A 14 -12.45 0.45 17.17
N ASN A 15 -12.04 -0.65 16.54
CA ASN A 15 -10.68 -1.21 16.66
C ASN A 15 -9.85 -1.09 15.38
N GLY A 16 -10.40 -0.50 14.32
CA GLY A 16 -9.73 -0.35 13.04
C GLY A 16 -8.42 0.44 13.13
N LYS A 17 -7.33 -0.08 12.54
CA LYS A 17 -5.99 0.54 12.60
C LYS A 17 -5.94 1.93 11.95
N SER A 18 -6.65 2.14 10.85
CA SER A 18 -6.66 3.40 10.10
C SER A 18 -7.93 4.21 10.36
N HIS A 19 -7.79 5.52 10.51
CA HIS A 19 -8.93 6.45 10.64
C HIS A 19 -9.94 6.29 9.51
N LEU A 20 -9.46 6.31 8.26
CA LEU A 20 -10.31 6.15 7.07
C LEU A 20 -11.05 4.81 7.05
N PHE A 21 -10.43 3.75 7.59
CA PHE A 21 -11.10 2.45 7.68
C PHE A 21 -12.23 2.49 8.70
N ARG A 22 -12.02 3.13 9.86
CA ARG A 22 -13.06 3.32 10.88
C ARG A 22 -14.22 4.18 10.35
N GLU A 23 -13.93 5.28 9.65
CA GLU A 23 -14.95 6.13 9.02
C GLU A 23 -15.78 5.39 7.98
N ARG A 24 -15.15 4.58 7.13
CA ARG A 24 -15.87 3.74 6.15
C ARG A 24 -16.82 2.75 6.84
N CYS A 25 -16.37 2.13 7.94
CA CYS A 25 -17.23 1.24 8.72
C CYS A 25 -18.40 2.01 9.34
N HIS A 26 -18.14 3.19 9.92
CA HIS A 26 -19.17 4.05 10.48
C HIS A 26 -20.20 4.49 9.41
N CYS A 27 -19.73 4.87 8.22
CA CYS A 27 -20.56 5.26 7.10
C CYS A 27 -21.51 4.14 6.67
N LEU A 28 -21.05 2.89 6.66
CA LEU A 28 -21.90 1.74 6.31
C LEU A 28 -22.95 1.45 7.37
N LEU A 29 -22.61 1.60 8.65
CA LEU A 29 -23.57 1.48 9.74
C LEU A 29 -24.69 2.52 9.59
N LEU A 30 -24.34 3.80 9.40
CA LEU A 30 -25.32 4.86 9.18
C LEU A 30 -26.13 4.63 7.89
N SER A 31 -25.50 4.18 6.81
CA SER A 31 -26.24 3.82 5.59
C SER A 31 -27.24 2.68 5.82
N ALA A 32 -26.91 1.71 6.68
CA ALA A 32 -27.82 0.62 7.03
C ALA A 32 -28.96 1.07 7.96
N ASP A 33 -28.75 2.13 8.73
CA ASP A 33 -29.76 2.80 9.56
C ASP A 33 -30.68 3.74 8.74
N GLY A 34 -30.47 3.83 7.42
CA GLY A 34 -31.34 4.56 6.49
C GLY A 34 -30.89 5.98 6.15
N TYR A 35 -29.69 6.40 6.57
CA TYR A 35 -29.17 7.72 6.22
C TYR A 35 -28.90 7.83 4.71
N GLY A 36 -29.31 8.96 4.13
CA GLY A 36 -29.13 9.22 2.70
C GLY A 36 -27.67 9.48 2.34
N VAL A 37 -27.27 9.11 1.11
CA VAL A 37 -25.89 9.31 0.60
C VAL A 37 -25.46 10.78 0.64
N LYS A 38 -26.40 11.71 0.45
CA LYS A 38 -26.15 13.15 0.53
C LYS A 38 -25.75 13.55 1.95
N ASP A 39 -26.50 13.12 2.95
CA ASP A 39 -26.23 13.44 4.36
C ASP A 39 -24.92 12.80 4.83
N LEU A 40 -24.67 11.55 4.41
CA LEU A 40 -23.40 10.88 4.68
C LEU A 40 -22.21 11.63 4.07
N ALA A 41 -22.33 12.12 2.83
CA ALA A 41 -21.29 12.92 2.20
C ALA A 41 -20.96 14.18 3.00
N GLU A 42 -21.98 14.84 3.57
CA GLU A 42 -21.83 16.01 4.44
C GLU A 42 -21.18 15.64 5.79
N VAL A 43 -21.66 14.59 6.46
CA VAL A 43 -21.13 14.09 7.75
C VAL A 43 -19.65 13.73 7.65
N PHE A 44 -19.27 12.97 6.63
CA PHE A 44 -17.90 12.50 6.42
C PHE A 44 -17.03 13.49 5.64
N ARG A 45 -17.59 14.64 5.21
CA ARG A 45 -16.90 15.68 4.42
C ARG A 45 -16.20 15.13 3.17
N VAL A 46 -16.87 14.21 2.47
CA VAL A 46 -16.40 13.60 1.22
C VAL A 46 -17.44 13.77 0.12
N SER A 47 -17.06 13.50 -1.13
CA SER A 47 -18.04 13.52 -2.22
C SER A 47 -19.03 12.35 -2.14
N GLN A 48 -20.23 12.51 -2.68
CA GLN A 48 -21.19 11.41 -2.82
C GLN A 48 -20.61 10.22 -3.61
N ILE A 49 -19.78 10.49 -4.63
CA ILE A 49 -19.06 9.46 -5.40
C ILE A 49 -18.16 8.62 -4.49
N THR A 50 -17.52 9.24 -3.50
CA THR A 50 -16.71 8.55 -2.50
C THR A 50 -17.55 7.62 -1.63
N ILE A 51 -18.73 8.08 -1.18
CA ILE A 51 -19.67 7.27 -0.41
C ILE A 51 -20.15 6.06 -1.22
N TYR A 52 -20.60 6.27 -2.47
CA TYR A 52 -20.96 5.17 -3.39
C TYR A 52 -19.79 4.21 -3.61
N GLY A 53 -18.57 4.73 -3.68
CA GLY A 53 -17.36 3.92 -3.75
C GLY A 53 -17.17 3.03 -2.52
N TRP A 54 -17.41 3.54 -1.31
CA TRP A 54 -17.34 2.75 -0.08
C TRP A 54 -18.40 1.66 -0.04
N LEU A 55 -19.65 1.99 -0.38
CA LEU A 55 -20.77 1.03 -0.47
C LEU A 55 -20.47 -0.10 -1.46
N ARG A 56 -20.04 0.25 -2.68
CA ARG A 56 -19.68 -0.75 -3.71
C ARG A 56 -18.53 -1.65 -3.27
N ARG A 57 -17.53 -1.10 -2.57
CA ARG A 57 -16.40 -1.89 -2.06
C ARG A 57 -16.83 -2.86 -0.97
N TRP A 58 -17.78 -2.47 -0.13
CA TRP A 58 -18.40 -3.37 0.83
C TRP A 58 -19.16 -4.49 0.14
N GLU A 59 -20.06 -4.18 -0.79
CA GLU A 59 -20.85 -5.20 -1.53
C GLU A 59 -19.95 -6.21 -2.25
N LYS A 60 -18.82 -5.75 -2.82
CA LYS A 60 -17.91 -6.61 -3.57
C LYS A 60 -16.99 -7.47 -2.69
N GLY A 61 -16.57 -6.97 -1.53
CA GLY A 61 -15.45 -7.56 -0.78
C GLY A 61 -15.57 -7.52 0.74
N GLY A 62 -16.75 -7.18 1.25
CA GLY A 62 -17.03 -7.04 2.68
C GLY A 62 -16.01 -6.17 3.40
N LEU A 63 -15.65 -6.58 4.62
CA LEU A 63 -14.74 -5.83 5.48
C LEU A 63 -13.34 -5.67 4.86
N VAL A 64 -12.87 -6.68 4.13
CA VAL A 64 -11.56 -6.64 3.45
C VAL A 64 -11.59 -5.59 2.33
N GLY A 65 -12.72 -5.47 1.62
CA GLY A 65 -12.94 -4.48 0.57
C GLY A 65 -12.80 -3.03 1.04
N LEU A 66 -13.06 -2.76 2.32
CA LEU A 66 -12.94 -1.42 2.93
C LEU A 66 -11.52 -1.03 3.29
N ARG A 67 -10.59 -1.99 3.36
CA ARG A 67 -9.19 -1.71 3.66
C ARG A 67 -8.53 -1.00 2.49
N ASP A 68 -7.51 -0.21 2.79
CA ASP A 68 -6.66 0.33 1.76
C ASP A 68 -5.77 -0.78 1.20
N LEU A 69 -5.67 -0.85 -0.12
CA LEU A 69 -4.80 -1.81 -0.78
C LEU A 69 -3.34 -1.40 -0.57
N PRO A 70 -2.43 -2.36 -0.31
CA PRO A 70 -1.01 -2.07 -0.28
C PRO A 70 -0.51 -1.63 -1.65
N GLY A 71 0.66 -0.98 -1.70
CA GLY A 71 1.30 -0.59 -2.96
C GLY A 71 0.85 0.74 -3.55
N ARG A 72 0.33 1.66 -2.72
CA ARG A 72 0.15 3.06 -3.13
C ARG A 72 1.51 3.73 -3.40
N GLY A 73 1.55 4.62 -4.40
CA GLY A 73 2.72 5.42 -4.74
C GLY A 73 3.52 4.89 -5.94
N ARG A 74 4.57 5.64 -6.31
CA ARG A 74 5.44 5.27 -7.44
C ARG A 74 6.21 4.00 -7.09
N LYS A 75 6.08 2.97 -7.92
CA LYS A 75 6.85 1.72 -7.77
C LYS A 75 8.35 2.01 -7.77
N PRO A 76 9.15 1.32 -6.95
CA PRO A 76 10.61 1.45 -6.97
C PRO A 76 11.19 1.19 -8.37
N ILE A 77 12.23 1.95 -8.74
CA ILE A 77 12.91 1.81 -10.05
C ILE A 77 13.67 0.48 -10.13
N LEU A 78 14.30 0.08 -9.01
CA LEU A 78 14.97 -1.20 -8.83
C LEU A 78 14.05 -2.13 -8.03
N GLN A 79 13.81 -3.32 -8.56
CA GLN A 79 12.89 -4.32 -8.03
C GLN A 79 13.64 -5.56 -7.57
N SER A 80 12.98 -6.41 -6.77
CA SER A 80 13.56 -7.69 -6.32
C SER A 80 14.00 -8.60 -7.46
N ALA A 81 13.31 -8.55 -8.61
CA ALA A 81 13.69 -9.27 -9.83
C ALA A 81 15.05 -8.82 -10.39
N ASP A 82 15.46 -7.58 -10.14
CA ASP A 82 16.73 -7.03 -10.61
C ASP A 82 17.91 -7.48 -9.71
N LEU A 83 17.64 -8.13 -8.58
CA LEU A 83 18.64 -8.51 -7.57
C LEU A 83 19.81 -9.33 -8.13
N PRO A 84 19.61 -10.35 -8.99
CA PRO A 84 20.73 -11.13 -9.53
C PRO A 84 21.70 -10.27 -10.35
N GLN A 85 21.16 -9.39 -11.20
CA GLN A 85 21.96 -8.49 -12.03
C GLN A 85 22.68 -7.43 -11.18
N ILE A 86 21.99 -6.85 -10.19
CA ILE A 86 22.59 -5.90 -9.25
C ILE A 86 23.74 -6.55 -8.49
N LYS A 87 23.56 -7.78 -7.95
CA LYS A 87 24.62 -8.50 -7.24
C LYS A 87 25.83 -8.74 -8.13
N LEU A 88 25.63 -9.21 -9.36
CA LEU A 88 26.71 -9.45 -10.31
C LEU A 88 27.54 -8.18 -10.58
N ARG A 89 26.87 -7.07 -10.90
CA ARG A 89 27.54 -5.81 -11.25
C ARG A 89 28.21 -5.12 -10.07
N VAL A 90 27.60 -5.22 -8.87
CA VAL A 90 28.17 -4.69 -7.63
C VAL A 90 29.36 -5.52 -7.17
N GLN A 91 29.32 -6.86 -7.28
CA GLN A 91 30.48 -7.71 -6.97
C GLN A 91 31.65 -7.46 -7.90
N GLN A 92 31.40 -7.28 -9.20
CA GLN A 92 32.44 -6.97 -10.18
C GLN A 92 33.12 -5.62 -9.94
N ASN A 93 32.42 -4.64 -9.34
CA ASN A 93 32.92 -3.28 -9.18
C ASN A 93 32.61 -2.72 -7.77
N ALA A 94 32.89 -3.51 -6.73
CA ALA A 94 32.46 -3.20 -5.35
C ALA A 94 32.98 -1.85 -4.84
N GLN A 95 34.18 -1.45 -5.27
CA GLN A 95 34.79 -0.17 -4.89
C GLN A 95 34.33 1.01 -5.77
N GLN A 96 33.73 0.75 -6.95
CA GLN A 96 33.34 1.78 -7.92
C GLN A 96 31.86 1.69 -8.26
N LEU A 97 31.02 2.11 -7.31
CA LEU A 97 29.56 2.03 -7.44
C LEU A 97 29.01 2.82 -8.64
N LYS A 98 29.70 3.90 -9.06
CA LYS A 98 29.32 4.70 -10.23
C LYS A 98 29.40 3.89 -11.53
N LEU A 99 30.46 3.09 -11.68
CA LEU A 99 30.66 2.21 -12.83
C LEU A 99 29.64 1.06 -12.82
N ALA A 100 29.38 0.47 -11.64
CA ALA A 100 28.33 -0.53 -11.48
C ALA A 100 26.95 0.04 -11.87
N ARG A 101 26.66 1.29 -11.50
CA ARG A 101 25.42 1.97 -11.87
C ARG A 101 25.30 2.15 -13.38
N GLU A 102 26.33 2.66 -14.05
CA GLU A 102 26.28 2.91 -15.50
C GLU A 102 25.97 1.63 -16.28
N LYS A 103 26.67 0.53 -15.95
CA LYS A 103 26.37 -0.80 -16.53
C LYS A 103 24.96 -1.28 -16.21
N LEU A 104 24.47 -1.05 -14.98
CA LEU A 104 23.10 -1.44 -14.61
C LEU A 104 22.03 -0.60 -15.34
N LYS A 105 22.31 0.66 -15.67
CA LYS A 105 21.39 1.47 -16.49
C LYS A 105 21.25 0.90 -17.89
N GLU A 106 22.36 0.44 -18.47
CA GLU A 106 22.39 -0.23 -19.77
C GLU A 106 21.65 -1.57 -19.73
N ASP A 107 21.99 -2.44 -18.78
CA ASP A 107 21.38 -3.77 -18.63
C ASP A 107 19.86 -3.68 -18.39
N LEU A 108 19.43 -2.78 -17.49
CA LEU A 108 18.03 -2.65 -17.09
C LEU A 108 17.22 -1.71 -17.98
N LYS A 109 17.87 -0.97 -18.90
CA LYS A 109 17.29 0.10 -19.72
C LYS A 109 16.47 1.10 -18.88
N ARG A 110 16.96 1.43 -17.68
CA ARG A 110 16.29 2.31 -16.70
C ARG A 110 17.28 3.32 -16.15
N ASP A 111 16.87 4.57 -16.06
CA ASP A 111 17.67 5.61 -15.44
C ASP A 111 17.39 5.72 -13.92
N PHE A 112 18.46 5.85 -13.14
CA PHE A 112 18.39 6.07 -11.70
C PHE A 112 19.68 6.70 -11.14
N SER A 113 19.54 7.33 -9.97
CA SER A 113 20.66 7.98 -9.27
C SER A 113 21.51 6.98 -8.47
N ASP A 114 22.74 7.36 -8.13
CA ASP A 114 23.56 6.57 -7.18
C ASP A 114 22.87 6.43 -5.82
N LYS A 115 22.08 7.44 -5.40
CA LYS A 115 21.27 7.38 -4.18
C LYS A 115 20.23 6.26 -4.24
N THR A 116 19.63 6.02 -5.41
CA THR A 116 18.66 4.94 -5.62
C THR A 116 19.32 3.57 -5.44
N LEU A 117 20.50 3.36 -6.03
CA LEU A 117 21.26 2.11 -5.91
C LEU A 117 21.72 1.88 -4.46
N ARG A 118 22.27 2.90 -3.79
CA ARG A 118 22.66 2.81 -2.37
C ARG A 118 21.47 2.50 -1.46
N ARG A 119 20.32 3.15 -1.68
CA ARG A 119 19.10 2.89 -0.91
C ARG A 119 18.63 1.45 -1.09
N TYR A 120 18.65 0.93 -2.32
CA TYR A 120 18.28 -0.45 -2.61
C TYR A 120 19.19 -1.44 -1.86
N LEU A 121 20.52 -1.26 -1.94
CA LEU A 121 21.48 -2.10 -1.22
C LEU A 121 21.32 -2.02 0.30
N LYS A 122 21.04 -0.82 0.85
CA LYS A 122 20.77 -0.64 2.27
C LYS A 122 19.51 -1.40 2.72
N ASN A 123 18.42 -1.28 1.97
CA ASN A 123 17.18 -1.98 2.28
C ASN A 123 17.38 -3.50 2.19
N LEU A 124 18.12 -3.99 1.20
CA LEU A 124 18.47 -5.41 1.10
C LEU A 124 19.23 -5.91 2.35
N VAL A 125 20.17 -5.14 2.89
CA VAL A 125 20.89 -5.51 4.11
C VAL A 125 19.97 -5.47 5.34
N ALA A 126 19.05 -4.50 5.43
CA ALA A 126 18.06 -4.44 6.51
C ALA A 126 17.12 -5.66 6.46
N ASP A 127 16.58 -5.99 5.29
CA ASP A 127 15.70 -7.14 5.09
C ASP A 127 16.39 -8.46 5.47
N ILE A 128 17.69 -8.61 5.19
CA ILE A 128 18.48 -9.80 5.61
C ILE A 128 18.63 -9.86 7.14
N LYS A 129 18.85 -8.72 7.80
CA LYS A 129 18.99 -8.67 9.26
C LYS A 129 17.67 -8.97 9.97
N ASP A 130 16.57 -8.44 9.44
CA ASP A 130 15.23 -8.63 9.99
C ASP A 130 14.71 -10.06 9.76
N GLY A 131 15.12 -10.71 8.66
CA GLY A 131 14.78 -12.11 8.35
C GLY A 131 15.63 -13.17 9.06
N ALA A 132 16.78 -12.80 9.64
CA ALA A 132 17.65 -13.70 10.40
C ALA A 132 17.37 -13.69 11.92
N GLY A 133 16.32 -13.00 12.35
CA GLY A 133 15.89 -12.86 13.75
C GLY A 133 14.55 -13.52 14.07
N VAL A 134 14.19 -14.60 13.37
CA VAL A 134 13.06 -15.49 13.71
C VAL A 134 13.58 -16.90 13.92
#